data_AF-A0A947UG08-F1
#
_entry.id   AF-A0A947UG08-F1
#
_cell.length_a   1.000
_cell.length_b   1.000
_cell.length_c   1.000
_cell.angle_alpha   90.00
_cell.angle_beta   90.00
_cell.angle_gamma   90.00
#
_symmetry.space_group_name_H-M   'P 1'
#
loop_
_entity.id
_entity.type
_entity.pdbx_description
1 polymer ?
#
loop_
_entity_poly.entity_id
_entity_poly.type
_entity_poly.pdbx_seq_one_letter_code
_entity_poly.pdbx_strand_id
1 'polypeptide(L)'
;MNNFGFTPQEWATAKREATDVLVARAKLRGMMPYSDLAARIKSVRLEAHDARLFHLLGEISETEDASGRGMLSVIVVHKSGDMQPGPGFFELAKQLGRDTSDILKCWIDELKKVHAYWSA
;
A
#
# COMPACT_ATOMS: atom_id res chain seq x y z
N MET A 1 -21.64 -6.23 6.74
CA MET A 1 -20.54 -6.60 5.81
C MET A 1 -20.09 -5.32 5.12
N ASN A 2 -18.81 -5.19 4.73
CA ASN A 2 -18.37 -4.09 3.87
C ASN A 2 -18.91 -4.28 2.44
N ASN A 3 -18.63 -3.34 1.55
CA ASN A 3 -19.07 -3.38 0.15
C ASN A 3 -18.51 -4.59 -0.65
N PHE A 4 -17.64 -5.39 -0.05
CA PHE A 4 -17.00 -6.56 -0.64
C PHE A 4 -17.45 -7.90 -0.04
N GLY A 5 -18.46 -7.87 0.84
CA GLY A 5 -19.02 -9.08 1.45
C GLY A 5 -18.25 -9.61 2.67
N PHE A 6 -17.23 -8.91 3.16
CA PHE A 6 -16.49 -9.30 4.36
C PHE A 6 -17.11 -8.71 5.62
N THR A 7 -17.01 -9.42 6.73
CA THR A 7 -17.34 -8.86 8.05
C THR A 7 -16.34 -7.76 8.43
N PRO A 8 -16.74 -6.80 9.30
CA PRO A 8 -15.81 -5.79 9.80
C PRO A 8 -14.56 -6.40 10.45
N GLN A 9 -14.69 -7.54 11.12
CA GLN A 9 -13.58 -8.22 11.80
C GLN A 9 -12.59 -8.87 10.80
N GLU A 10 -13.09 -9.53 9.75
CA GLU A 10 -12.25 -10.10 8.70
C GLU A 10 -11.46 -9.01 7.98
N TRP A 11 -12.13 -7.89 7.65
CA TRP A 11 -11.51 -6.76 6.99
C TRP A 11 -10.46 -6.05 7.85
N ALA A 12 -10.77 -5.82 9.13
CA ALA A 12 -9.81 -5.25 10.08
C ALA A 12 -8.59 -6.15 10.27
N THR A 13 -8.80 -7.48 10.29
CA THR A 13 -7.70 -8.45 10.37
C THR A 13 -6.85 -8.42 9.10
N ALA A 14 -7.48 -8.36 7.92
CA ALA A 14 -6.78 -8.30 6.64
C ALA A 14 -5.90 -7.06 6.54
N LYS A 15 -6.42 -5.90 6.97
CA LYS A 15 -5.65 -4.67 7.05
C LYS A 15 -4.44 -4.80 7.96
N ARG A 16 -4.62 -5.36 9.15
CA ARG A 16 -3.51 -5.56 10.09
C ARG A 16 -2.43 -6.47 9.49
N GLU A 17 -2.83 -7.60 8.90
CA GLU A 17 -1.90 -8.53 8.23
C GLU A 17 -1.11 -7.84 7.12
N ALA A 18 -1.79 -7.07 6.25
CA ALA A 18 -1.13 -6.31 5.19
C ALA A 18 -0.18 -5.25 5.76
N THR A 19 -0.63 -4.43 6.71
CA THR A 19 0.20 -3.40 7.36
C THR A 19 1.45 -4.00 7.99
N ASP A 20 1.34 -5.09 8.73
CA ASP A 20 2.48 -5.76 9.38
C ASP A 20 3.53 -6.21 8.36
N VAL A 21 3.08 -6.78 7.24
CA VAL A 21 3.95 -7.19 6.12
C VAL A 21 4.65 -5.98 5.50
N LEU A 22 3.90 -4.91 5.25
CA LEU A 22 4.42 -3.70 4.62
C LEU A 22 5.43 -2.99 5.52
N VAL A 23 5.13 -2.83 6.81
CA VAL A 23 6.05 -2.23 7.78
C VAL A 23 7.33 -3.05 7.89
N ALA A 24 7.22 -4.38 7.98
CA ALA A 24 8.39 -5.26 8.01
C ALA A 24 9.27 -5.09 6.76
N ARG A 25 8.65 -4.88 5.59
CA ARG A 25 9.39 -4.64 4.34
C ARG A 25 9.99 -3.23 4.27
N ALA A 26 9.26 -2.21 4.73
CA ALA A 26 9.70 -0.83 4.78
C ALA A 26 10.92 -0.63 5.71
N LYS A 27 10.97 -1.34 6.84
CA LYS A 27 12.12 -1.41 7.76
C LYS A 27 13.42 -1.83 7.05
N LEU A 28 13.30 -2.75 6.08
CA LEU A 28 14.42 -3.23 5.27
C LEU A 28 14.68 -2.36 4.03
N ARG A 29 14.01 -1.20 3.92
CA ARG A 29 14.02 -0.32 2.75
C ARG A 29 13.70 -1.06 1.45
N GLY A 30 12.86 -2.10 1.55
CA GLY A 30 12.50 -2.94 0.42
C GLY A 30 11.18 -2.53 -0.23
N MET A 31 10.93 -3.11 -1.39
CA MET A 31 9.64 -3.10 -2.10
C MET A 31 9.16 -4.54 -2.31
N MET A 32 7.88 -4.74 -2.59
CA MET A 32 7.33 -6.07 -2.85
C MET A 32 6.24 -6.05 -3.94
N PRO A 33 6.11 -7.14 -4.72
CA PRO A 33 5.02 -7.28 -5.68
C PRO A 33 3.64 -7.34 -5.02
N TYR A 34 2.60 -6.85 -5.71
CA TYR A 34 1.19 -7.05 -5.30
C TYR A 34 0.86 -8.53 -5.03
N SER A 35 1.37 -9.44 -5.87
CA SER A 35 1.16 -10.89 -5.71
C SER A 35 1.72 -11.43 -4.40
N ASP A 36 2.85 -10.90 -3.96
CA ASP A 36 3.54 -11.37 -2.76
C ASP A 36 2.80 -10.86 -1.52
N LEU A 37 2.20 -9.67 -1.60
CA LEU A 37 1.38 -9.12 -0.54
C LEU A 37 0.07 -9.91 -0.43
N ALA A 38 -0.63 -10.13 -1.55
CA ALA A 38 -1.88 -10.87 -1.58
C ALA A 38 -1.73 -12.27 -0.95
N ALA A 39 -0.63 -12.97 -1.26
CA ALA A 39 -0.34 -14.29 -0.70
C ALA A 39 -0.06 -14.30 0.82
N ARG A 40 0.22 -13.14 1.43
CA ARG A 40 0.48 -13.01 2.88
C ARG A 40 -0.76 -12.64 3.69
N ILE A 41 -1.82 -12.18 3.05
CA ILE A 41 -3.11 -11.91 3.68
C ILE A 41 -3.87 -13.23 3.76
N LYS A 42 -4.29 -13.62 4.96
CA LYS A 42 -4.86 -14.94 5.26
C LYS A 42 -6.31 -14.85 5.71
N SER A 43 -6.71 -13.74 6.35
CA SER A 43 -8.07 -13.61 6.89
C SER A 43 -9.14 -13.47 5.81
N VAL A 44 -8.75 -13.04 4.60
CA VAL A 44 -9.60 -12.95 3.42
C VAL A 44 -8.82 -13.35 2.19
N ARG A 45 -9.50 -13.93 1.19
CA ARG A 45 -8.88 -14.26 -0.09
C ARG A 45 -8.91 -13.06 -1.04
N LEU A 46 -7.73 -12.52 -1.33
CA LEU A 46 -7.49 -11.45 -2.29
C LEU A 46 -6.50 -11.92 -3.35
N GLU A 47 -6.64 -11.40 -4.56
CA GLU A 47 -5.72 -11.69 -5.67
C GLU A 47 -4.95 -10.41 -6.06
N ALA A 48 -3.84 -10.55 -6.78
CA ALA A 48 -2.94 -9.41 -7.09
C ALA A 48 -3.59 -8.28 -7.90
N HIS A 49 -4.60 -8.61 -8.73
CA HIS A 49 -5.33 -7.66 -9.59
C HIS A 49 -6.76 -7.39 -9.06
N ASP A 50 -6.95 -7.54 -7.75
CA ASP A 50 -8.26 -7.44 -7.11
C ASP A 50 -8.55 -6.00 -6.65
N ALA A 51 -9.69 -5.45 -7.07
CA ALA A 51 -10.13 -4.11 -6.65
C ALA A 51 -10.24 -4.00 -5.11
N ARG A 52 -10.54 -5.11 -4.43
CA ARG A 52 -10.60 -5.18 -2.96
C ARG A 52 -9.23 -4.97 -2.34
N LEU A 53 -8.18 -5.56 -2.91
CA LEU A 53 -6.80 -5.33 -2.45
C LEU A 53 -6.40 -3.87 -2.63
N PHE A 54 -6.78 -3.25 -3.75
CA PHE A 54 -6.48 -1.85 -4.01
C PHE A 54 -7.17 -0.92 -3.01
N HIS A 55 -8.44 -1.19 -2.71
CA HIS A 55 -9.17 -0.44 -1.68
C HIS A 55 -8.55 -0.60 -0.29
N LEU A 56 -8.15 -1.82 0.07
CA LEU A 56 -7.46 -2.12 1.33
C LEU A 56 -6.15 -1.33 1.46
N LEU A 57 -5.36 -1.27 0.38
CA LEU A 57 -4.11 -0.49 0.33
C LEU A 57 -4.34 1.02 0.45
N GLY A 58 -5.44 1.50 -0.13
CA GLY A 58 -5.89 2.89 0.00
C GLY A 58 -6.17 3.26 1.46
N GLU A 59 -7.05 2.50 2.13
CA GLU A 59 -7.40 2.74 3.54
C GLU A 59 -6.17 2.71 4.47
N ILE A 60 -5.23 1.79 4.21
CA ILE A 60 -3.96 1.74 4.95
C ILE A 60 -3.18 3.03 4.71
N SER A 61 -2.99 3.43 3.45
CA SER A 61 -2.16 4.58 3.11
C SER A 61 -2.74 5.90 3.64
N GLU A 62 -4.07 6.07 3.61
CA GLU A 62 -4.74 7.21 4.21
C GLU A 62 -4.50 7.28 5.73
N THR A 63 -4.64 6.14 6.43
CA THR A 63 -4.42 6.06 7.88
C THR A 63 -2.98 6.38 8.27
N GLU A 64 -2.03 5.81 7.54
CA GLU A 64 -0.60 5.98 7.76
C GLU A 64 -0.15 7.41 7.44
N ASP A 65 -0.66 7.97 6.35
CA ASP A 65 -0.33 9.33 5.98
C ASP A 65 -0.93 10.39 6.91
N ALA A 66 -2.18 10.21 7.35
CA ALA A 66 -2.81 11.06 8.36
C ALA A 66 -2.01 11.05 9.68
N SER A 67 -1.25 9.99 9.93
CA SER A 67 -0.34 9.87 11.08
C SER A 67 1.08 10.40 10.81
N GLY A 68 1.33 11.02 9.66
CA GLY A 68 2.64 11.55 9.26
C GLY A 68 3.65 10.49 8.82
N ARG A 69 3.25 9.22 8.66
CA ARG A 69 4.15 8.10 8.34
C ARG A 69 4.34 7.88 6.83
N GLY A 70 3.60 8.65 6.02
CA GLY A 70 3.56 8.51 4.57
C GLY A 70 2.62 7.40 4.10
N MET A 71 2.43 7.33 2.80
CA MET A 71 1.56 6.38 2.13
C MET A 71 2.25 5.01 2.05
N LEU A 72 2.03 4.17 3.06
CA LEU A 72 2.75 2.90 3.20
C LEU A 72 2.65 1.97 1.98
N SER A 73 1.56 2.03 1.20
CA SER A 73 1.42 1.22 -0.03
C SER A 73 2.40 1.57 -1.15
N VAL A 74 3.18 2.66 -1.03
CA VAL A 74 4.22 3.07 -2.00
C VAL A 74 5.26 1.98 -2.28
N ILE A 75 5.44 1.04 -1.35
CA ILE A 75 6.39 -0.07 -1.48
C ILE A 75 5.81 -1.28 -2.25
N VAL A 76 4.52 -1.24 -2.62
CA VAL A 76 3.85 -2.30 -3.39
C VAL A 76 3.90 -1.95 -4.87
N VAL A 77 4.55 -2.80 -5.65
CA VAL A 77 4.90 -2.50 -7.05
C VAL A 77 4.49 -3.62 -8.00
N HIS A 78 4.51 -3.36 -9.30
CA HIS A 78 4.39 -4.41 -10.31
C HIS A 78 5.54 -5.41 -10.22
N LYS A 79 5.25 -6.69 -10.49
CA LYS A 79 6.25 -7.78 -10.44
C LYS A 79 7.27 -7.70 -11.57
N SER A 80 6.89 -7.09 -12.69
CA SER A 80 7.68 -6.99 -13.92
C SER A 80 7.38 -5.66 -14.62
N GLY A 81 8.34 -5.15 -15.40
CA GLY A 81 8.19 -3.90 -16.13
C GLY A 81 8.80 -2.73 -15.38
N ASP A 82 8.00 -1.68 -15.14
CA ASP A 82 8.43 -0.42 -14.53
C ASP A 82 8.85 -0.53 -13.06
N MET A 83 8.44 -1.60 -12.37
CA MET A 83 8.63 -1.82 -10.94
C MET A 83 8.06 -0.65 -10.09
N GLN A 84 6.98 -0.03 -10.57
CA GLN A 84 6.29 1.08 -9.91
C GLN A 84 4.96 0.64 -9.29
N PRO A 85 4.37 1.46 -8.39
CA PRO A 85 2.98 1.32 -7.99
C PRO A 85 2.03 1.48 -9.17
N GLY A 86 0.84 0.87 -9.09
CA GLY A 86 -0.20 1.05 -10.10
C GLY A 86 -0.83 2.45 -10.09
N PRO A 87 -1.60 2.82 -11.13
CA PRO A 87 -2.21 4.16 -11.26
C PRO A 87 -3.01 4.63 -10.04
N GLY A 88 -3.74 3.71 -9.38
CA GLY A 88 -4.55 4.03 -8.20
C GLY A 88 -3.73 4.58 -7.02
N PHE A 89 -2.44 4.23 -6.91
CA PHE A 89 -1.56 4.85 -5.91
C PHE A 89 -1.36 6.34 -6.20
N PHE A 90 -1.12 6.71 -7.45
CA PHE A 90 -0.91 8.10 -7.84
C PHE A 90 -2.20 8.92 -7.78
N GLU A 91 -3.35 8.32 -8.08
CA GLU A 91 -4.66 8.95 -7.87
C GLU A 91 -4.86 9.30 -6.39
N LEU A 92 -4.59 8.35 -5.49
CA LEU A 92 -4.65 8.60 -4.05
C LEU A 92 -3.60 9.63 -3.60
N ALA A 93 -2.38 9.56 -4.13
CA ALA A 93 -1.32 10.51 -3.79
C ALA A 93 -1.76 11.95 -4.14
N LYS A 94 -2.37 12.15 -5.31
CA LYS A 94 -2.95 13.43 -5.71
C LYS A 94 -4.05 13.88 -4.74
N GLN A 95 -4.95 12.98 -4.36
CA GLN A 95 -6.02 13.28 -3.38
C GLN A 95 -5.46 13.68 -2.01
N LEU A 96 -4.35 13.08 -1.61
CA LEU A 96 -3.61 13.40 -0.38
C LEU A 96 -2.60 14.55 -0.56
N GLY A 97 -2.71 15.34 -1.64
CA GLY A 97 -1.97 16.58 -1.82
C GLY A 97 -0.53 16.43 -2.35
N ARG A 98 -0.16 15.29 -2.93
CA ARG A 98 1.13 15.13 -3.61
C ARG A 98 1.07 15.74 -5.01
N ASP A 99 2.20 16.29 -5.43
CA ASP A 99 2.41 16.62 -6.83
C ASP A 99 2.63 15.32 -7.63
N THR A 100 1.71 15.06 -8.55
CA THR A 100 1.71 13.87 -9.43
C THR A 100 1.93 14.24 -10.90
N SER A 101 2.34 15.48 -11.18
CA SER A 101 2.72 15.90 -12.54
C SER A 101 4.00 15.22 -13.02
N ASP A 102 4.91 14.90 -12.08
CA ASP A 102 6.04 13.99 -12.27
C ASP A 102 5.85 12.75 -11.39
N ILE A 103 5.33 11.68 -12.01
CA ILE A 103 5.01 10.42 -11.31
C ILE A 103 6.26 9.75 -10.70
N LEU A 104 7.41 9.86 -11.36
CA LEU A 104 8.64 9.23 -10.90
C LEU A 104 9.15 9.95 -9.66
N LYS A 105 9.14 11.28 -9.69
CA LYS A 105 9.49 12.10 -8.53
C LYS A 105 8.52 11.86 -7.37
N CYS A 106 7.21 11.85 -7.64
CA CYS A 106 6.19 11.54 -6.63
C CYS A 106 6.47 10.21 -5.94
N TRP A 107 6.74 9.16 -6.72
CA TRP A 107 7.04 7.84 -6.19
C TRP A 107 8.31 7.82 -5.35
N ILE A 108 9.42 8.37 -5.87
CA ILE A 108 10.72 8.40 -5.18
C ILE A 108 10.62 9.15 -3.85
N ASP A 109 9.96 10.31 -3.85
CA ASP A 109 9.87 11.16 -2.66
C ASP A 109 9.00 10.50 -1.58
N GLU A 110 7.88 9.89 -1.95
CA GLU A 110 7.02 9.16 -1.00
C GLU A 110 7.70 7.87 -0.49
N LEU A 111 8.41 7.14 -1.36
CA LEU A 111 9.16 5.94 -0.99
C LEU A 111 10.26 6.28 0.02
N LYS A 112 11.01 7.36 -0.21
CA LYS A 112 12.01 7.88 0.73
C LYS A 112 11.38 8.26 2.07
N LYS A 113 10.23 8.94 2.07
CA LYS A 113 9.50 9.32 3.29
C LYS A 113 9.15 8.09 4.12
N VAL A 114 8.50 7.09 3.50
CA VAL A 114 8.10 5.84 4.17
C VAL A 114 9.32 5.08 4.69
N HIS A 115 10.37 4.90 3.88
CA HIS A 115 11.59 4.24 4.33
C HIS A 115 12.30 4.98 5.45
N ALA A 116 12.38 6.31 5.39
CA ALA A 116 13.00 7.12 6.44
C ALA A 116 12.25 6.98 7.77
N TYR A 117 10.92 6.96 7.74
CA TYR A 117 10.12 6.79 8.96
C TYR A 117 10.29 5.40 9.58
N TRP A 118 10.23 4.34 8.77
CA TRP A 118 10.17 2.96 9.29
C TRP A 118 11.53 2.32 9.53
N SER A 119 12.61 2.82 8.96
CA SER A 119 13.98 2.28 9.16
C SER A 119 14.76 2.94 10.29
N ALA A 120 14.14 3.88 11.02
CA ALA A 120 14.70 4.54 12.18
C ALA A 120 14.59 3.68 13.46
#